data_AF-A0AAV0NXW7-F1
#
_entry.id   AF-A0AAV0NXW7-F1
#
_cell.length_a   1.000
_cell.length_b   1.000
_cell.length_c   1.000
_cell.angle_alpha   90.00
_cell.angle_beta   90.00
_cell.angle_gamma   90.00
#
_symmetry.space_group_name_H-M   'P 1'
#
loop_
_entity.id
_entity.type
_entity.pdbx_description
1 polymer ?
#
loop_
_entity_poly.entity_id
_entity_poly.type
_entity_poly.pdbx_seq_one_letter_code
_entity_poly.pdbx_strand_id
1 'polypeptide(L)'
;EQVLPVFKKFGIVHFLKTDARLSNNEPLENVQKMRCRVNYEGLRFTPHIEKIGKKVVSILRKKGPFLALHLRFEKDMLAFTGCTEELDKEEVKELTSMRFVIQGFFIYLLNLVFLLS
;
A
#
# COMPACT_ATOMS: atom_id res chain seq x y z
N GLU A 1 -6.20 6.51 24.72
CA GLU A 1 -7.60 6.23 25.13
C GLU A 1 -8.17 5.10 24.28
N GLN A 2 -9.09 4.31 24.84
CA GLN A 2 -9.80 3.28 24.08
C GLN A 2 -10.96 3.94 23.30
N VAL A 3 -11.18 3.53 22.06
CA VAL A 3 -12.21 4.13 21.16
C VAL A 3 -13.64 3.80 21.61
N LEU A 4 -13.84 2.61 22.17
CA LEU A 4 -15.17 2.07 22.47
C LEU A 4 -16.00 2.92 23.46
N PRO A 5 -15.44 3.43 24.58
CA PRO A 5 -16.17 4.32 25.48
C PRO A 5 -16.60 5.64 24.83
N VAL A 6 -15.75 6.23 23.97
CA VAL A 6 -16.04 7.48 23.26
C VAL A 6 -17.18 7.27 22.26
N PHE A 7 -17.12 6.18 21.49
CA PHE A 7 -18.18 5.81 20.56
C PHE A 7 -19.52 5.58 21.27
N LYS A 8 -19.53 4.86 22.40
CA LYS A 8 -20.74 4.63 23.20
C LYS A 8 -21.38 5.94 23.70
N LYS A 9 -20.58 6.98 23.95
CA LYS A 9 -21.08 8.27 24.46
C LYS A 9 -21.60 9.20 23.36
N PHE A 10 -20.90 9.27 22.23
CA PHE A 10 -21.18 10.28 21.19
C PHE A 10 -21.83 9.72 19.92
N GLY A 11 -21.86 8.39 19.74
CA GLY A 11 -22.43 7.71 18.57
C GLY A 11 -21.62 7.87 17.27
N ILE A 12 -20.80 8.90 17.15
CA ILE A 12 -19.93 9.18 16.00
C ILE A 12 -18.54 9.53 16.53
N VAL A 13 -17.50 8.99 15.87
CA VAL A 13 -16.09 9.29 16.16
C VAL A 13 -15.40 9.64 14.86
N HIS A 14 -14.76 10.81 14.81
CA HIS A 14 -13.91 11.23 13.69
C HIS A 14 -12.44 11.02 14.08
N PHE A 15 -11.74 10.19 13.31
CA PHE A 15 -10.31 9.97 13.48
C PHE A 15 -9.54 11.02 12.69
N LEU A 16 -8.75 11.85 13.40
CA LEU A 16 -7.92 12.88 12.76
C LEU A 16 -6.70 12.32 12.02
N LYS A 17 -6.29 11.09 12.36
CA LYS A 17 -5.11 10.42 11.82
C LYS A 17 -5.48 9.01 11.33
N THR A 18 -6.12 8.92 10.17
CA THR A 18 -6.56 7.64 9.58
C THR A 18 -5.45 6.86 8.89
N ASP A 19 -4.30 7.49 8.65
CA ASP A 19 -3.04 6.86 8.25
C ASP A 19 -2.38 6.09 9.41
N ALA A 20 -2.82 6.33 10.66
CA ALA A 20 -2.44 5.51 11.79
C ALA A 20 -3.06 4.12 11.62
N ARG A 21 -2.21 3.17 11.23
CA ARG A 21 -2.64 1.79 11.06
C ARG A 21 -3.12 1.25 12.40
N LEU A 22 -4.29 0.62 12.40
CA LEU A 22 -4.64 -0.33 13.45
C LEU A 22 -3.46 -1.28 13.59
N SER A 23 -2.81 -1.24 14.75
CA SER A 23 -1.53 -1.90 15.00
C SER A 23 -1.53 -3.31 14.42
N ASN A 24 -0.44 -3.66 13.73
CA ASN A 24 -0.13 -5.04 13.40
C ASN A 24 0.35 -5.76 14.67
N ASN A 25 -0.48 -5.78 15.71
CA ASN A 25 -0.33 -6.71 16.82
C ASN A 25 -0.67 -8.13 16.32
N GLU A 26 -0.01 -8.55 15.23
CA GLU A 26 -0.17 -9.81 14.52
C GLU A 26 -1.59 -10.36 14.65
N PRO A 27 -2.61 -9.67 14.09
CA PRO A 27 -3.94 -10.25 14.11
C PRO A 27 -3.84 -11.60 13.40
N LEU A 28 -4.54 -12.59 13.96
CA LEU A 28 -4.50 -13.97 13.50
C LEU A 28 -4.57 -14.03 11.97
N GLU A 29 -3.78 -14.92 11.36
CA GLU A 29 -3.61 -15.01 9.90
C GLU A 29 -4.94 -15.03 9.14
N ASN A 30 -5.96 -15.69 9.69
CA ASN A 30 -7.32 -15.73 9.15
C ASN A 30 -7.99 -14.35 9.09
N VAL A 31 -7.79 -13.51 10.12
CA VAL A 31 -8.31 -12.13 10.16
C VAL A 31 -7.61 -11.28 9.12
N GLN A 32 -6.30 -11.44 8.93
CA GLN A 32 -5.56 -10.72 7.89
C GLN A 32 -6.02 -11.11 6.48
N LYS A 33 -6.14 -12.42 6.20
CA LYS A 33 -6.69 -12.92 4.93
C LYS A 33 -8.10 -12.40 4.68
N MET A 34 -8.95 -12.38 5.71
CA MET A 34 -10.29 -11.81 5.61
C MET A 34 -10.24 -10.31 5.26
N ARG A 35 -9.39 -9.52 5.93
CA ARG A 35 -9.20 -8.10 5.63
C ARG A 35 -8.76 -7.86 4.20
N CYS A 36 -7.77 -8.62 3.70
CA CYS A 36 -7.35 -8.57 2.30
C CYS A 36 -8.54 -8.80 1.36
N ARG A 37 -9.26 -9.91 1.58
CA ARG A 37 -10.35 -10.32 0.70
C ARG A 37 -11.49 -9.31 0.69
N VAL A 38 -11.89 -8.81 1.86
CA VAL A 38 -12.96 -7.80 1.96
C VAL A 38 -12.54 -6.50 1.27
N ASN A 39 -11.29 -6.04 1.48
CA ASN A 39 -10.79 -4.85 0.80
C ASN A 39 -10.70 -5.04 -0.72
N TYR A 40 -10.22 -6.20 -1.18
CA TYR A 40 -10.15 -6.51 -2.61
C TYR A 40 -11.53 -6.53 -3.28
N GLU A 41 -12.52 -7.12 -2.61
CA GLU A 41 -13.88 -7.20 -3.12
C GLU A 41 -14.62 -5.85 -3.06
N GLY A 42 -14.39 -5.08 -2.00
CA GLY A 42 -15.05 -3.80 -1.76
C GLY A 42 -14.44 -2.63 -2.54
N LEU A 43 -13.13 -2.64 -2.79
CA LEU A 43 -12.43 -1.61 -3.55
C LEU A 43 -12.46 -1.94 -5.04
N ARG A 44 -13.62 -1.67 -5.66
CA ARG A 44 -13.81 -1.79 -7.11
C ARG A 44 -13.59 -0.46 -7.81
N PHE A 45 -13.01 -0.51 -9.00
CA PHE A 45 -12.98 0.66 -9.88
C PHE A 45 -14.39 1.01 -10.35
N THR A 46 -14.59 2.26 -10.76
CA THR A 46 -15.86 2.64 -11.39
C THR A 46 -16.08 1.81 -12.66
N PRO A 47 -17.34 1.55 -13.06
CA PRO A 47 -17.63 0.73 -14.23
C PRO A 47 -16.95 1.23 -15.52
N HIS A 48 -16.76 2.55 -15.63
CA HIS A 48 -16.07 3.16 -16.77
C HIS A 48 -14.59 2.78 -16.83
N ILE A 49 -13.87 2.90 -15.71
CA ILE A 49 -12.44 2.54 -15.61
C ILE A 49 -12.25 1.05 -15.87
N GLU A 50 -13.08 0.19 -15.28
CA GLU A 50 -13.02 -1.25 -15.53
C GLU A 50 -13.23 -1.60 -17.00
N LYS A 51 -14.18 -0.95 -17.67
CA LYS A 51 -14.46 -1.18 -19.09
C LYS A 51 -13.25 -0.83 -19.95
N ILE A 52 -12.57 0.28 -19.65
CA ILE A 52 -11.35 0.68 -20.36
C ILE A 52 -10.23 -0.34 -20.10
N GLY A 53 -9.99 -0.72 -18.85
CA GLY A 53 -8.97 -1.71 -18.48
C GLY A 53 -9.20 -3.05 -19.19
N LYS A 54 -10.44 -3.57 -19.18
CA LYS A 54 -10.82 -4.80 -19.89
C LYS A 54 -10.60 -4.69 -21.40
N LYS A 55 -10.88 -3.53 -22.00
CA LYS A 55 -10.62 -3.28 -23.43
C LYS A 55 -9.14 -3.32 -23.76
N VAL A 56 -8.29 -2.67 -22.95
CA VAL A 56 -6.83 -2.69 -23.12
C VAL A 56 -6.29 -4.12 -23.05
N VAL A 57 -6.67 -4.87 -22.01
CA VAL A 57 -6.26 -6.27 -21.85
C VAL A 57 -6.72 -7.13 -23.02
N SER A 58 -7.95 -6.94 -23.50
CA SER A 58 -8.46 -7.67 -24.68
C SER A 58 -7.63 -7.41 -25.93
N ILE A 59 -7.22 -6.16 -26.17
CA ILE A 59 -6.36 -5.80 -27.31
C ILE A 59 -4.99 -6.47 -27.18
N LEU A 60 -4.37 -6.43 -26.00
CA LEU A 60 -3.06 -7.04 -25.78
C LEU A 60 -3.10 -8.56 -25.99
N ARG A 61 -4.10 -9.26 -25.43
CA ARG A 61 -4.27 -10.71 -25.61
C ARG A 61 -4.47 -11.13 -27.06
N LYS A 62 -5.14 -10.31 -27.87
CA LYS A 62 -5.30 -10.57 -29.31
C LYS A 62 -3.98 -10.51 -30.09
N LYS A 63 -2.98 -9.78 -29.58
CA LYS A 63 -1.65 -9.69 -30.19
C LYS A 63 -0.72 -10.82 -29.73
N GLY A 64 -1.09 -11.55 -28.68
CA GLY A 64 -0.33 -12.67 -28.13
C GLY A 64 -0.22 -12.62 -26.61
N PRO A 65 0.51 -13.58 -26.02
CA PRO A 65 0.89 -13.54 -24.60
C PRO A 65 1.65 -12.24 -24.28
N PHE A 66 1.44 -11.70 -23.08
CA PHE A 66 2.13 -10.49 -22.63
C PHE A 66 2.48 -10.58 -21.14
N LEU A 67 3.52 -9.85 -20.75
CA LEU A 67 3.94 -9.65 -19.36
C LEU A 67 3.61 -8.20 -18.96
N ALA A 68 3.05 -8.01 -17.76
CA ALA A 68 2.79 -6.70 -17.18
C ALA A 68 3.70 -6.52 -15.96
N LEU A 69 4.50 -5.45 -15.96
CA LEU A 69 5.40 -5.09 -14.87
C LEU A 69 4.96 -3.75 -14.28
N HIS A 70 4.71 -3.72 -12.97
CA HIS A 70 4.47 -2.49 -12.24
C HIS A 70 5.78 -2.09 -11.53
N LEU A 71 6.50 -1.15 -12.13
CA LEU A 71 7.75 -0.66 -11.61
C LEU A 71 7.50 0.66 -10.86
N ARG A 72 7.95 0.74 -9.61
CA ARG A 72 7.78 1.92 -8.76
C ARG A 72 9.13 2.43 -8.29
N PHE A 73 9.73 3.33 -9.07
CA PHE A 73 11.08 3.87 -8.86
C PHE A 73 11.08 5.26 -8.23
N GLU A 74 10.14 5.53 -7.33
CA GLU A 74 10.11 6.79 -6.61
C GLU A 74 11.21 6.80 -5.52
N LYS A 75 11.82 7.96 -5.25
CA LYS A 75 12.93 8.10 -4.27
C LYS A 75 12.54 7.62 -2.87
N ASP A 76 11.28 7.75 -2.48
CA ASP A 76 10.75 7.23 -1.21
C ASP A 76 10.77 5.70 -1.16
N MET A 77 10.44 5.03 -2.28
CA MET A 77 10.50 3.57 -2.42
C MET A 77 11.94 3.05 -2.47
N LEU A 78 12.85 3.78 -3.10
CA LEU A 78 14.29 3.47 -3.09
C LEU A 78 14.89 3.64 -1.69
N ALA A 79 14.59 4.76 -1.03
CA ALA A 79 14.94 4.97 0.36
C ALA A 79 14.36 3.83 1.23
N PHE A 80 13.11 3.44 1.01
CA PHE A 80 12.43 2.38 1.75
C PHE A 80 13.06 0.98 1.59
N THR A 81 13.24 0.50 0.35
CA THR A 81 13.84 -0.83 0.08
C THR A 81 15.30 -0.89 0.49
N GLY A 82 15.93 0.27 0.50
CA GLY A 82 17.29 0.46 0.87
C GLY A 82 18.31 0.07 -0.19
N CYS A 83 17.83 -0.12 -1.42
CA CYS A 83 18.66 -0.42 -2.58
C CYS A 83 19.63 0.74 -2.87
N THR A 84 20.92 0.41 -3.03
CA THR A 84 21.98 1.36 -3.39
C THR A 84 22.73 0.94 -4.66
N GLU A 85 22.22 -0.07 -5.35
CA GLU A 85 22.81 -0.53 -6.62
C GLU A 85 22.72 0.60 -7.64
N GLU A 86 23.81 0.82 -8.36
CA GLU A 86 23.96 1.86 -9.39
C GLU A 86 23.84 3.32 -8.89
N LEU A 87 23.82 3.56 -7.57
CA LEU A 87 23.79 4.90 -7.00
C LEU A 87 25.18 5.44 -6.69
N ASP A 88 25.36 6.75 -6.83
CA ASP A 88 26.57 7.43 -6.38
C ASP A 88 26.56 7.69 -4.86
N LYS A 89 27.71 8.14 -4.33
CA LYS A 89 27.88 8.37 -2.88
C LYS A 89 26.95 9.48 -2.34
N GLU A 90 26.62 10.48 -3.16
CA GLU A 90 25.74 11.57 -2.77
C GLU A 90 24.29 11.11 -2.73
N GLU A 91 23.85 10.35 -3.74
CA GLU A 91 22.53 9.73 -3.82
C GLU A 91 22.29 8.74 -2.67
N VAL A 92 23.29 7.90 -2.35
CA VAL A 92 23.21 6.99 -1.19
C VAL A 92 23.03 7.77 0.11
N LYS A 93 23.73 8.89 0.28
CA LYS A 93 23.60 9.74 1.47
C LYS A 93 22.24 10.44 1.52
N GLU A 94 21.73 10.89 0.38
CA GLU A 94 20.41 11.48 0.24
C GLU A 94 19.32 10.49 0.65
N LEU A 95 19.30 9.29 0.05
CA LEU A 95 18.32 8.24 0.36
C LEU A 95 18.42 7.77 1.80
N THR A 96 19.64 7.62 2.34
CA THR A 96 19.86 7.26 3.75
C THR A 96 19.25 8.31 4.67
N SER A 97 19.43 9.59 4.37
CA SER A 97 18.82 10.67 5.15
C SER A 97 17.29 10.62 5.06
N MET A 98 16.73 10.38 3.87
CA MET A 98 15.27 10.25 3.69
C MET A 98 14.67 9.11 4.53
N ARG A 99 15.37 7.98 4.70
CA ARG A 99 14.89 6.86 5.55
C ARG A 99 14.55 7.29 6.97
N PHE A 100 15.36 8.19 7.55
CA PHE A 100 15.19 8.65 8.92
C PHE A 100 14.23 9.83 9.05
N VAL A 101 13.97 10.55 7.95
CA VAL A 101 13.08 11.73 7.93
C VAL A 101 11.63 11.36 7.64
N ILE A 102 11.37 10.30 6.86
CA ILE A 102 10.01 9.88 6.53
C ILE A 102 9.33 9.28 7.77
N GLN A 103 8.54 10.10 8.45
CA GLN A 103 7.64 9.67 9.52
C GLN A 103 6.67 8.61 8.96
N GLY A 104 6.82 7.36 9.40
CA GLY A 104 6.03 6.24 8.87
C GLY A 104 6.81 5.20 8.08
N PHE A 105 8.14 5.14 8.18
CA PHE A 105 8.96 4.04 7.64
C PHE A 105 8.39 2.64 7.98
N PHE A 106 7.93 2.44 9.22
CA PHE A 106 7.24 1.22 9.67
C PHE A 106 5.83 1.04 9.11
N ILE A 107 5.16 2.15 8.76
CA ILE A 107 3.86 2.15 8.11
C ILE A 107 4.10 1.59 6.71
N TYR A 108 4.81 2.25 5.79
CA TYR A 108 4.98 1.76 4.40
C TYR A 108 5.38 0.27 4.27
N LEU A 109 6.21 -0.25 5.19
CA LEU A 109 6.65 -1.64 5.27
C LEU A 109 5.52 -2.68 5.19
N LEU A 110 4.38 -2.41 5.80
CA LEU A 110 3.27 -3.36 5.84
C LEU A 110 2.28 -3.27 4.66
N ASN A 111 2.24 -2.15 3.92
CA ASN A 111 1.33 -2.04 2.78
C ASN A 111 1.86 -2.82 1.58
N LEU A 112 3.19 -2.90 1.43
CA LEU A 112 3.81 -3.67 0.35
C LEU A 112 3.62 -5.18 0.56
N VAL A 113 3.71 -5.66 1.81
CA VAL A 113 3.46 -7.07 2.15
C VAL A 113 1.99 -7.45 1.87
N PHE A 114 1.03 -6.57 2.16
CA PHE A 114 -0.40 -6.84 1.93
C PHE A 114 -0.86 -6.81 0.47
N LEU A 115 -0.13 -6.13 -0.42
CA LEU A 115 -0.44 -6.10 -1.86
C LEU A 115 0.17 -7.29 -2.62
N LEU A 116 1.12 -8.01 -1.99
CA LEU A 116 1.86 -9.12 -2.59
C LEU A 116 1.56 -10.49 -1.93
N SER A 117 0.67 -10.54 -0.93
CA SER A 117 0.21 -11.77 -0.24
C SER A 117 -1.28 -12.01 -0.47
#